data_AF-A0A0V8CNJ5-F1
#
_entry.id   AF-A0A0V8CNJ5-F1
#
_cell.length_a   1.000
_cell.length_b   1.000
_cell.length_c   1.000
_cell.angle_alpha   90.00
_cell.angle_beta   90.00
_cell.angle_gamma   90.00
#
_symmetry.space_group_name_H-M   'P 1'
#
loop_
_entity.id
_entity.type
_entity.pdbx_description
1 polymer ?
#
loop_
_entity_poly.entity_id
_entity_poly.type
_entity_poly.pdbx_seq_one_letter_code
_entity_poly.pdbx_strand_id
1 'polypeptide(L)' 'MPLMKIDMIKGRTEEDIKKILDISYKVMLESFDAPEGDRYQLVSQH' A
#
# COMPACT_ATOMS: atom_id res chain seq x y z
N MET A 1 -4.07 -13.32 2.17
CA MET A 1 -2.91 -12.68 1.51
C MET A 1 -3.29 -12.02 0.20
N PRO A 2 -3.98 -10.87 0.25
CA PRO A 2 -4.20 -10.02 -0.91
C PRO A 2 -2.90 -9.33 -1.32
N LEU A 3 -2.57 -9.35 -2.62
CA LEU A 3 -1.45 -8.61 -3.19
C LEU A 3 -1.94 -7.28 -3.77
N MET A 4 -1.48 -6.16 -3.21
CA MET A 4 -1.76 -4.83 -3.74
C MET A 4 -0.62 -4.36 -4.65
N LYS A 5 -0.94 -4.01 -5.89
CA LYS A 5 -0.03 -3.34 -6.83
C LYS A 5 -0.48 -1.90 -7.01
N ILE A 6 0.41 -0.96 -6.73
CA ILE A 6 0.12 0.47 -6.75
C ILE A 6 1.07 1.12 -7.76
N ASP A 7 0.51 1.56 -8.88
CA ASP A 7 1.23 2.31 -9.90
C ASP A 7 0.98 3.81 -9.71
N MET A 8 2.04 4.59 -9.77
CA MET A 8 1.96 6.04 -9.60
C MET A 8 2.89 6.78 -10.57
N ILE A 9 2.54 8.03 -10.89
CA ILE A 9 3.43 8.94 -11.63
C ILE A 9 4.57 9.37 -10.69
N LYS A 10 5.79 9.51 -11.24
CA LYS A 10 6.96 10.07 -10.54
C LYS A 10 6.72 11.46 -9.95
N GLY A 11 7.51 11.81 -8.94
CA GLY A 11 7.54 13.16 -8.34
C GLY A 11 7.00 13.25 -6.91
N ARG A 12 6.54 12.14 -6.32
CA ARG A 12 6.23 12.08 -4.88
C ARG A 12 7.48 11.85 -4.05
N THR A 13 7.49 12.41 -2.85
CA THR A 13 8.54 12.13 -1.85
C THR A 13 8.38 10.71 -1.30
N GLU A 14 9.47 10.15 -0.76
CA GLU A 14 9.41 8.84 -0.08
C GLU A 14 8.42 8.83 1.10
N GLU A 15 8.31 9.93 1.83
CA GLU A 15 7.36 10.08 2.93
C GLU A 15 5.91 10.01 2.46
N ASP A 16 5.58 10.65 1.34
CA ASP A 16 4.24 10.60 0.78
C ASP A 16 3.90 9.20 0.27
N ILE A 17 4.86 8.53 -0.38
CA ILE A 17 4.71 7.14 -0.84
C ILE A 17 4.43 6.23 0.37
N LYS A 18 5.23 6.36 1.43
CA LYS A 18 5.04 5.57 2.66
C LYS A 18 3.65 5.78 3.27
N LYS A 19 3.20 7.04 3.39
CA LYS A 19 1.86 7.36 3.90
C LYS A 19 0.76 6.71 3.09
N ILE A 20 0.86 6.75 1.76
CA ILE A 20 -0.11 6.10 0.86
C ILE A 20 -0.14 4.59 1.13
N LEU A 21 1.03 3.93 1.16
CA LEU A 21 1.12 2.49 1.40
C LEU A 21 0.57 2.09 2.77
N ASP A 22 0.85 2.89 3.80
CA ASP A 22 0.35 2.63 5.16
C ASP A 22 -1.17 2.77 5.26
N ILE A 23 -1.74 3.78 4.62
CA ILE A 23 -3.21 3.97 4.56
C ILE A 23 -3.86 2.82 3.80
N SER A 24 -3.35 2.46 2.62
CA SER A 24 -3.88 1.35 1.83
C SER A 24 -3.82 0.02 2.59
N TYR A 25 -2.75 -0.22 3.35
CA TYR A 25 -2.63 -1.41 4.20
C TYR A 25 -3.70 -1.44 5.30
N LYS A 26 -3.91 -0.33 6.02
CA LYS A 26 -4.93 -0.26 7.08
C LYS A 26 -6.33 -0.51 6.55
N VAL A 27 -6.68 0.15 5.44
CA VAL A 27 -7.99 -0.04 4.79
C VAL A 27 -8.18 -1.49 4.34
N MET A 28 -7.11 -2.13 3.83
CA MET A 28 -7.13 -3.53 3.42
C MET A 28 -7.42 -4.46 4.62
N LEU A 29 -6.72 -4.27 5.76
CA LEU A 29 -6.97 -5.05 6.98
C LEU A 29 -8.44 -4.95 7.40
N GLU A 30 -8.97 -3.73 7.47
CA GLU A 30 -10.35 -3.46 7.91
C GLU A 30 -11.39 -4.01 6.93
N SER A 31 -11.15 -3.87 5.62
CA SER A 31 -12.14 -4.24 4.60
C SER A 31 -12.22 -5.74 4.34
N PHE A 32 -11.10 -6.45 4.53
CA PHE A 32 -11.01 -7.89 4.24
C PHE A 32 -10.87 -8.75 5.49
N ASP A 33 -10.92 -8.15 6.69
CA ASP A 33 -10.66 -8.83 7.97
C ASP A 33 -9.35 -9.63 7.93
N ALA A 34 -8.33 -9.06 7.29
CA ALA A 34 -7.05 -9.71 7.09
C ALA A 34 -6.22 -9.67 8.39
N PRO A 35 -5.40 -10.69 8.67
CA PRO A 35 -4.59 -10.70 9.88
C PRO A 35 -3.49 -9.63 9.81
N GLU A 36 -3.15 -9.08 10.97
CA GLU A 36 -2.03 -8.14 11.09
C GLU A 36 -0.74 -8.79 10.59
N GLY A 37 0.02 -8.06 9.78
CA GLY A 37 1.25 -8.52 9.15
C GLY A 37 1.06 -9.10 7.74
N ASP A 38 -0.18 -9.30 7.27
CA ASP A 38 -0.51 -9.72 5.89
C ASP A 38 -0.31 -8.55 4.89
N ARG A 39 0.91 -7.99 4.86
CA ARG A 39 1.27 -6.79 4.09
C ARG A 39 2.09 -7.15 2.86
N TYR A 40 1.40 -7.40 1.75
CA TYR A 40 2.01 -7.63 0.44
C TYR A 40 1.70 -6.46 -0.50
N GLN A 41 2.64 -5.53 -0.62
CA GLN A 41 2.52 -4.32 -1.44
C GLN A 41 3.71 -4.19 -2.39
N LEU A 42 3.41 -3.89 -3.66
CA LEU A 42 4.40 -3.48 -4.65
C LEU A 42 4.02 -2.09 -5.15
N VAL A 43 4.98 -1.17 -5.10
CA VAL A 43 4.84 0.17 -5.66
C VAL A 43 5.76 0.35 -6.85
N SER A 44 5.25 0.91 -7.93
CA SER A 44 6.04 1.26 -9.12
C SER A 44 5.75 2.69 -9.54
N GLN A 45 6.82 3.42 -9.89
CA GLN A 45 6.72 4.79 -10.36
C GLN A 45 7.09 4.89 -11.84
N HIS A 46 6.20 5.46 -12.65
CA HIS A 46 6.38 5.64 -14.09
C HIS A 46 6.67 7.10 -14.43
#